data_AF-A0A7U3WBG2-F1
#
_entry.id   AF-A0A7U3WBG2-F1
#
_cell.length_a   1.000
_cell.length_b   1.000
_cell.length_c   1.000
_cell.angle_alpha   90.00
_cell.angle_beta   90.00
_cell.angle_gamma   90.00
#
_symmetry.space_group_name_H-M   'P 1'
#
loop_
_entity.id
_entity.type
_entity.pdbx_description
1 polymer ?
#
loop_
_entity_poly.entity_id
_entity_poly.type
_entity_poly.pdbx_seq_one_letter_code
_entity_poly.pdbx_strand_id
1 'polypeptide(L)'
;MSSQEGTDETAEPLATRVVLSFPADVGKHGRGRIRSDYYRKYLTKVRDSAAEGDEWDEFTDVGCCGSQMDVPLVVERVEGGSRVDLDTEIEYTEREACGINQGWSVQHDEPEALED
;
A
#
# COMPACT_ATOMS: atom_id res chain seq x y z
N MET A 1 -25.62 -19.39 37.97
CA MET A 1 -25.31 -19.87 36.63
C MET A 1 -25.45 -18.68 35.70
N SER A 2 -24.34 -18.01 35.40
CA SER A 2 -24.29 -16.95 34.40
C SER A 2 -23.04 -17.20 33.57
N SER A 3 -23.15 -18.16 32.66
CA SER A 3 -22.20 -18.35 31.59
C SER A 3 -22.48 -17.25 30.57
N GLN A 4 -21.74 -16.15 30.63
CA GLN A 4 -21.64 -15.25 29.48
C GLN A 4 -20.58 -15.84 28.57
N GLU A 5 -20.97 -16.85 27.79
CA GLU A 5 -20.25 -17.28 26.59
C GLU A 5 -20.65 -16.29 25.50
N GLY A 6 -19.91 -15.18 25.44
CA GLY A 6 -20.00 -14.19 24.38
C GLY A 6 -18.61 -14.00 23.81
N THR A 7 -18.08 -15.04 23.17
CA THR A 7 -16.88 -14.94 22.34
C THR A 7 -17.34 -15.10 20.91
N ASP A 8 -17.09 -14.07 20.09
CA ASP A 8 -17.14 -14.12 18.62
C ASP A 8 -18.52 -13.93 17.94
N GLU A 9 -19.21 -12.82 18.19
CA GLU A 9 -20.37 -12.40 17.36
C GLU A 9 -20.16 -11.06 16.62
N THR A 10 -18.94 -10.51 16.62
CA THR A 10 -18.58 -9.36 15.76
C THR A 10 -17.09 -9.34 15.42
N ALA A 11 -16.44 -10.50 15.29
CA ALA A 11 -15.17 -10.54 14.59
C ALA A 11 -15.50 -10.46 13.09
N GLU A 12 -15.12 -9.37 12.43
CA GLU A 12 -15.28 -9.27 10.99
C GLU A 12 -14.56 -10.45 10.31
N PRO A 13 -15.18 -11.08 9.29
CA PRO A 13 -14.58 -12.23 8.63
C PRO A 13 -13.21 -11.87 8.05
N LEU A 14 -12.31 -12.85 8.01
CA LEU A 14 -10.97 -12.64 7.47
C LEU A 14 -11.02 -12.39 5.96
N ALA A 15 -10.32 -11.34 5.52
CA ALA A 15 -10.07 -11.07 4.12
C ALA A 15 -9.23 -12.19 3.53
N THR A 16 -9.76 -12.88 2.52
CA THR A 16 -8.96 -13.85 1.77
C THR A 16 -8.04 -13.15 0.78
N ARG A 17 -8.50 -12.02 0.24
CA ARG A 17 -7.74 -11.22 -0.73
C ARG A 17 -8.11 -9.74 -0.65
N VAL A 18 -7.10 -8.88 -0.72
CA VAL A 18 -7.22 -7.43 -0.79
C VAL A 18 -6.46 -6.94 -2.01
N VAL A 19 -7.15 -6.20 -2.88
CA VAL A 19 -6.56 -5.56 -4.06
C VAL A 19 -6.30 -4.10 -3.74
N LEU A 20 -5.02 -3.72 -3.72
CA LEU A 20 -4.57 -2.35 -3.53
C LEU A 20 -4.16 -1.77 -4.87
N SER A 21 -4.63 -0.57 -5.20
CA SER A 21 -4.10 0.20 -6.31
C SER A 21 -3.10 1.23 -5.84
N PHE A 22 -2.05 1.42 -6.65
CA PHE A 22 -1.13 2.54 -6.51
C PHE A 22 -1.08 3.31 -7.84
N PRO A 23 -0.92 4.64 -7.81
CA PRO A 23 -0.97 5.41 -9.04
C PRO A 23 0.26 5.19 -9.91
N ALA A 24 0.04 5.20 -11.23
CA ALA A 24 1.08 4.94 -12.21
C ALA A 24 2.20 6.00 -12.25
N ASP A 25 2.03 7.15 -11.58
CA ASP A 25 3.08 8.16 -11.40
C ASP A 25 4.07 7.83 -10.26
N VAL A 26 3.83 6.76 -9.49
CA VAL A 26 4.79 6.25 -8.50
C VAL A 26 6.07 5.81 -9.22
N GLY A 27 7.20 6.40 -8.82
CA GLY A 27 8.52 6.09 -9.37
C GLY A 27 8.90 4.61 -9.20
N LYS A 28 9.80 4.11 -10.07
CA LYS A 28 10.21 2.69 -10.10
C LYS A 28 10.68 2.16 -8.73
N HIS A 29 11.36 3.00 -7.95
CA HIS A 29 11.84 2.65 -6.61
C HIS A 29 10.68 2.40 -5.62
N GLY A 30 9.66 3.26 -5.61
CA GLY A 30 8.45 3.08 -4.80
C GLY A 30 7.69 1.82 -5.18
N ARG A 31 7.53 1.55 -6.48
CA ARG A 31 6.88 0.31 -6.97
C ARG A 31 7.59 -0.95 -6.50
N GLY A 32 8.92 -0.97 -6.55
CA GLY A 32 9.72 -2.12 -6.09
C GLY A 32 9.55 -2.41 -4.61
N ARG A 33 9.44 -1.36 -3.79
CA ARG A 33 9.26 -1.51 -2.34
C ARG A 33 7.86 -1.96 -1.95
N ILE A 34 6.82 -1.37 -2.56
CA ILE A 34 5.42 -1.74 -2.29
C ILE A 34 5.18 -3.20 -2.64
N ARG A 35 5.77 -3.69 -3.75
CA ARG A 35 5.67 -5.09 -4.17
C ARG A 35 6.52 -6.06 -3.33
N SER A 36 7.28 -5.58 -2.34
CA SER A 36 8.09 -6.43 -1.47
C SER A 36 7.24 -7.15 -0.43
N ASP A 37 7.58 -8.41 -0.14
CA ASP A 37 6.93 -9.20 0.91
C ASP A 37 7.08 -8.58 2.31
N TYR A 38 8.16 -7.83 2.55
CA TYR A 38 8.32 -7.08 3.79
C TYR A 38 7.21 -6.05 3.96
N TYR A 39 6.89 -5.33 2.88
CA TYR A 39 5.89 -4.27 2.90
C TYR A 39 4.48 -4.84 3.05
N ARG A 40 4.18 -5.96 2.37
CA ARG A 40 2.93 -6.71 2.59
C ARG A 40 2.74 -7.08 4.07
N LYS A 41 3.75 -7.69 4.69
CA LYS A 41 3.71 -8.06 6.12
C LYS A 41 3.64 -6.86 7.06
N TYR A 42 4.12 -5.70 6.63
CA TYR A 42 4.00 -4.47 7.39
C TYR A 42 2.56 -3.95 7.34
N LEU A 43 1.95 -3.89 6.15
CA LEU A 43 0.55 -3.49 5.96
C LEU A 43 -0.40 -4.33 6.83
N THR A 44 -0.24 -5.65 6.84
CA THR A 44 -1.06 -6.56 7.65
C THR A 44 -0.86 -6.40 9.16
N LYS A 45 0.17 -5.66 9.60
CA LYS A 45 0.41 -5.37 11.02
C LYS A 45 -0.07 -3.98 11.43
N VAL A 46 -0.09 -3.04 10.50
CA VAL A 46 -0.53 -1.65 10.76
C VAL A 46 -2.00 -1.42 10.39
N ARG A 47 -2.58 -2.30 9.58
CA ARG A 47 -3.99 -2.29 9.20
C ARG A 47 -4.66 -3.54 9.77
N ASP A 48 -5.59 -3.32 10.70
CA ASP A 48 -6.43 -4.40 11.27
C ASP A 48 -7.61 -4.76 10.36
N SER A 49 -8.04 -3.82 9.51
CA SER A 49 -9.14 -4.00 8.56
C SER A 49 -8.91 -3.22 7.26
N ALA A 50 -9.61 -3.64 6.20
CA ALA A 50 -9.66 -3.01 4.89
C ALA A 50 -11.12 -2.98 4.41
N ALA A 51 -11.56 -1.83 3.93
CA ALA A 51 -12.81 -1.65 3.21
C ALA A 51 -12.55 -1.12 1.80
N GLU A 52 -13.42 -1.48 0.87
CA GLU A 52 -13.35 -0.94 -0.50
C GLU A 52 -13.49 0.59 -0.49
N GLY A 53 -12.57 1.27 -1.16
CA GLY A 53 -12.45 2.73 -1.16
C GLY A 53 -11.59 3.30 -0.03
N ASP A 54 -11.05 2.49 0.87
CA ASP A 54 -10.11 3.00 1.88
C ASP A 54 -8.83 3.51 1.23
N GLU A 55 -8.42 4.71 1.64
CA GLU A 55 -7.18 5.34 1.22
C GLU A 55 -6.14 5.18 2.35
N TRP A 56 -5.00 4.58 2.01
CA TRP A 56 -3.89 4.36 2.92
C TRP A 56 -2.69 5.19 2.47
N ASP A 57 -2.40 6.25 3.21
CA ASP A 57 -1.16 7.01 3.08
C ASP A 57 -0.01 6.22 3.71
N GLU A 58 0.76 5.54 2.87
CA GLU A 58 1.82 4.66 3.34
C GLU A 58 3.21 5.19 2.97
N PHE A 59 4.07 5.24 3.99
CA PHE A 59 5.39 5.85 3.92
C PHE A 59 6.40 4.90 3.26
N THR A 60 6.93 5.30 2.11
CA THR A 60 8.13 4.65 1.57
C THR A 60 9.36 5.44 2.01
N ASP A 61 10.07 4.94 3.03
CA ASP A 61 11.30 5.57 3.55
C ASP A 61 12.43 5.47 2.52
N VAL A 62 12.54 6.43 1.61
CA VAL A 62 13.58 6.45 0.56
C VAL A 62 14.90 7.00 1.10
N GLY A 63 15.45 6.34 2.12
CA GLY A 63 16.88 6.41 2.45
C GLY A 63 17.41 7.76 2.95
N CYS A 64 18.72 7.77 3.19
CA CYS A 64 19.51 8.68 4.06
C CYS A 64 19.33 10.21 3.88
N CYS A 65 18.60 10.67 2.87
CA CYS A 65 18.37 12.09 2.59
C CYS A 65 16.94 12.57 2.86
N GLY A 66 16.10 11.75 3.50
CA GLY A 66 14.89 12.23 4.20
C GLY A 66 13.74 12.71 3.31
N SER A 67 13.67 12.26 2.06
CA SER A 67 12.46 12.47 1.26
C SER A 67 11.42 11.46 1.70
N GLN A 68 10.42 11.88 2.47
CA GLN A 68 9.26 11.05 2.74
C GLN A 68 8.35 11.14 1.51
N MET A 69 8.08 10.00 0.87
CA MET A 69 7.05 9.92 -0.16
C MET A 69 5.91 9.10 0.39
N ASP A 70 4.80 9.80 0.65
CA ASP A 70 3.50 9.21 0.91
C ASP A 70 2.99 8.63 -0.41
N VAL A 71 2.81 7.33 -0.45
CA VAL A 71 2.15 6.67 -1.59
C VAL A 71 0.71 6.39 -1.17
N PRO A 72 -0.28 7.06 -1.77
CA PRO A 72 -1.68 6.82 -1.50
C PRO A 72 -2.09 5.52 -2.19
N LEU A 73 -2.11 4.47 -1.40
CA LEU A 73 -2.69 3.18 -1.79
C LEU A 73 -4.20 3.27 -1.61
N VAL A 74 -4.96 2.73 -2.56
CA VAL A 74 -6.42 2.67 -2.45
C VAL A 74 -6.84 1.21 -2.46
N VAL A 75 -7.71 0.83 -1.54
CA VAL A 75 -8.32 -0.49 -1.53
C VAL A 75 -9.38 -0.54 -2.63
N GLU A 76 -9.08 -1.18 -3.74
CA GLU A 76 -10.01 -1.32 -4.85
C GLU A 76 -11.06 -2.39 -4.56
N ARG A 77 -10.64 -3.46 -3.88
CA ARG A 77 -11.47 -4.64 -3.67
C ARG A 77 -11.07 -5.42 -2.44
N VAL A 78 -12.06 -5.95 -1.73
CA VAL A 78 -11.85 -6.84 -0.60
C VAL A 78 -12.72 -8.08 -0.77
N GLU A 79 -12.12 -9.27 -0.67
CA GLU A 79 -12.81 -10.56 -0.81
C GLU A 79 -12.78 -11.35 0.50
N GLY A 80 -13.89 -12.04 0.80
CA GLY A 80 -14.05 -12.88 2.00
C GLY A 80 -14.57 -12.10 3.21
N GLY A 81 -13.87 -11.05 3.61
CA GLY A 81 -14.23 -10.20 4.75
C GLY A 81 -13.31 -9.01 4.90
N SER A 82 -13.53 -8.14 5.88
CA SER A 82 -12.82 -6.87 6.06
C SER A 82 -11.59 -6.96 6.96
N ARG A 83 -11.42 -8.03 7.75
CA ARG A 83 -10.28 -8.15 8.66
C ARG A 83 -9.01 -8.52 7.90
N VAL A 84 -7.92 -7.79 8.12
CA VAL A 84 -6.62 -8.03 7.47
C VAL A 84 -5.64 -8.66 8.47
N ASP A 85 -4.93 -9.70 8.03
CA ASP A 85 -3.87 -10.35 8.79
C ASP A 85 -2.76 -10.93 7.88
N LEU A 86 -1.85 -11.72 8.46
CA LEU A 86 -0.72 -12.33 7.75
C LEU A 86 -1.13 -13.41 6.73
N ASP A 87 -2.33 -13.96 6.85
CA ASP A 87 -2.90 -14.97 5.95
C ASP A 87 -3.68 -14.32 4.78
N THR A 88 -3.93 -13.00 4.86
CA THR A 88 -4.58 -12.23 3.80
C THR A 88 -3.68 -12.06 2.57
N GLU A 89 -4.18 -12.40 1.40
CA GLU A 89 -3.45 -12.18 0.14
C GLU A 89 -3.54 -10.71 -0.31
N ILE A 90 -2.41 -10.00 -0.39
CA ILE A 90 -2.36 -8.61 -0.89
C ILE A 90 -1.84 -8.56 -2.33
N GLU A 91 -2.72 -8.16 -3.23
CA GLU A 91 -2.42 -7.90 -4.64
C GLU A 91 -2.27 -6.40 -4.91
N TYR A 92 -1.32 -6.04 -5.78
CA TYR A 92 -1.10 -4.66 -6.18
C TYR A 92 -1.41 -4.45 -7.65
N THR A 93 -2.29 -3.50 -7.95
CA THR A 93 -2.61 -3.05 -9.30
C THR A 93 -2.17 -1.60 -9.52
N GLU A 94 -1.96 -1.24 -10.78
CA GLU A 94 -1.66 0.14 -11.17
C GLU A 94 -2.98 0.86 -11.50
N ARG A 95 -3.21 2.03 -10.91
CA ARG A 95 -4.34 2.93 -11.29
C ARG A 95 -3.86 4.15 -12.06
N GLU A 96 -4.80 4.88 -12.66
CA GLU A 96 -4.49 6.12 -13.37
C GLU A 96 -3.72 7.10 -12.48
N ALA A 97 -2.75 7.80 -13.07
CA ALA A 97 -1.96 8.79 -12.36
C ALA A 97 -2.88 9.90 -11.84
N CYS A 98 -2.85 10.16 -10.53
CA CYS A 98 -3.70 11.17 -9.89
C CYS A 98 -3.00 12.53 -9.77
N GLY A 99 -1.83 12.68 -10.37
CA GLY A 99 -1.02 13.88 -10.22
C GLY A 99 -0.35 13.93 -8.85
N ILE A 100 0.10 12.77 -8.34
CA ILE A 100 1.07 12.79 -7.25
C ILE A 100 2.24 13.58 -7.80
N ASN A 101 2.53 14.70 -7.12
CA ASN A 101 3.51 15.70 -7.53
C ASN A 101 4.68 15.04 -8.26
N GLN A 102 4.83 15.34 -9.55
CA GLN A 102 6.02 15.02 -10.36
C GLN A 102 7.27 15.78 -9.87
N GLY A 103 7.34 16.10 -8.57
CA GLY A 103 8.43 16.83 -7.93
C GLY A 103 9.73 16.03 -7.83
N TRP A 104 9.81 14.85 -8.43
CA TRP A 104 11.04 14.07 -8.48
C TRP A 104 11.43 13.59 -9.88
N SER A 105 11.40 14.50 -10.85
CA SER A 105 12.34 14.44 -11.98
C SER A 105 13.74 14.95 -11.62
N VAL A 106 13.99 15.37 -10.38
CA VAL A 106 15.27 15.93 -9.95
C VAL A 106 16.10 14.87 -9.23
N GLN A 107 16.71 13.99 -10.02
CA GLN A 107 18.11 13.55 -9.86
C GLN A 107 18.35 12.35 -10.78
N HIS A 108 19.21 12.56 -11.78
CA HIS A 108 19.70 11.63 -12.80
C HIS A 108 18.90 11.57 -14.11
N ASP A 109 18.87 12.69 -14.83
CA ASP A 109 19.41 12.69 -16.19
C ASP A 109 20.65 13.59 -16.15
N GLU A 110 21.83 12.99 -16.14
CA GLU A 110 23.06 13.72 -16.44
C GLU A 110 22.91 14.19 -17.90
N PRO A 111 22.98 15.49 -18.23
CA PRO A 111 22.81 15.89 -19.62
C PRO A 111 23.93 15.24 -20.43
N GLU A 112 23.57 14.42 -21.43
CA GLU A 112 24.49 14.02 -22.49
C GLU A 112 25.20 15.29 -22.95
N ALA A 113 26.52 15.33 -22.73
CA ALA A 113 27.35 16.45 -23.13
C ALA A 113 27.17 16.63 -24.64
N LEU A 114 26.61 17.76 -25.05
CA LEU A 114 26.60 18.18 -26.43
C LEU A 114 28.06 18.35 -26.87
N GLU A 115 28.51 17.44 -27.72
CA GLU A 115 29.80 17.49 -28.41
C GLU A 115 29.78 18.65 -29.43
N ASP A 116 30.83 19.48 -29.45
CA ASP A 116 31.15 20.43 -30.54
C ASP A 116 32.57 20.13 -31.04
#